data_AF-A0A0T1ST73-F1
#
_entry.id   AF-A0A0T1ST73-F1
#
_cell.length_a   1.000
_cell.length_b   1.000
_cell.length_c   1.000
_cell.angle_alpha   90.00
_cell.angle_beta   90.00
_cell.angle_gamma   90.00
#
_symmetry.space_group_name_H-M   'P 1'
#
loop_
_entity.id
_entity.type
_entity.pdbx_description
1 polymer ?
#
loop_
_entity_poly.entity_id
_entity_poly.type
_entity_poly.pdbx_seq_one_letter_code
_entity_poly.pdbx_strand_id
1 'polypeptide(L)'
;MAQLRSAVSWPNDKTYLFLDDDTYDRYDSVTGVREDSGLGIDRWEGLPRSPDAFVWWGAGKAYAFSGGDYFRYDDPADRVDPDYPLPVGPGWPGLPAGEGGGPDWRTGIDAAVNWGNGKLYLFKGDAYVRYDITADRVDPGYPVKIADRWTGVFPSGLDAVSYPGGRYAYFFRGGQYQRFDVDADAVDASGPLDASFRLAPTPSGAVAPARLLSPVQANRLMADLIRRGVLTLKSPVFVDGPAGIVSPTPAQRVVVSPPTFGGIRYTNQIAPAATVIDNLDQRMLVALYRLTRWINSSAPDVTELLHLGIGHGNGPANDCHNEGRALDLSGIVGEADGAAFTRSVKQHWGSLPRPPGVVVRISPTTDPLGYGLFTTAFRCATFECEATAIGAANKWPMPELGGAGFVIYPDYGGSAALRAAHQDHIHLQVGVTRSPPP
;
A
#
# COMPACT_ATOMS: atom_id res chain seq x y z
N MET A 1 -19.51 -27.98 12.13
CA MET A 1 -19.43 -26.52 11.95
C MET A 1 -18.53 -26.28 10.77
N ALA A 2 -18.92 -25.35 9.89
CA ALA A 2 -18.07 -24.92 8.80
C ALA A 2 -16.75 -24.35 9.35
N GLN A 3 -15.66 -24.58 8.63
CA GLN A 3 -14.33 -24.13 9.00
C GLN A 3 -13.94 -22.91 8.18
N LEU A 4 -13.14 -22.03 8.77
CA LEU A 4 -12.60 -20.88 8.04
C LEU A 4 -11.67 -21.37 6.93
N ARG A 5 -11.83 -20.80 5.73
CA ARG A 5 -11.03 -21.12 4.55
C ARG A 5 -10.18 -19.95 4.09
N SER A 6 -10.66 -18.71 4.22
CA SER A 6 -9.87 -17.51 3.89
C SER A 6 -10.48 -16.26 4.50
N ALA A 7 -9.74 -15.15 4.44
CA ALA A 7 -10.20 -13.84 4.88
C ALA A 7 -9.70 -12.75 3.93
N VAL A 8 -10.45 -11.66 3.80
CA VAL A 8 -9.98 -10.47 3.08
C VAL A 8 -10.54 -9.19 3.73
N SER A 9 -9.70 -8.18 3.88
CA SER A 9 -10.12 -6.82 4.22
C SER A 9 -10.22 -5.97 2.97
N TRP A 10 -11.24 -5.12 2.91
CA TRP A 10 -11.67 -4.47 1.67
C TRP A 10 -11.77 -2.94 1.83
N PRO A 11 -11.60 -2.14 0.76
CA PRO A 11 -11.64 -0.67 0.83
C PRO A 11 -12.94 -0.02 1.33
N ASN A 12 -14.00 -0.81 1.48
CA ASN A 12 -15.29 -0.37 2.03
C ASN A 12 -15.37 -0.50 3.57
N ASP A 13 -14.21 -0.62 4.23
CA ASP A 13 -14.04 -0.83 5.67
C ASP A 13 -14.58 -2.17 6.19
N LYS A 14 -14.83 -3.15 5.32
CA LYS A 14 -15.29 -4.48 5.72
C LYS A 14 -14.17 -5.50 5.69
N THR A 15 -14.31 -6.49 6.56
CA THR A 15 -13.50 -7.72 6.55
C THR A 15 -14.44 -8.90 6.40
N TYR A 16 -14.11 -9.80 5.48
CA TYR A 16 -14.91 -10.96 5.12
C TYR A 16 -14.16 -12.22 5.52
N LEU A 17 -14.85 -13.14 6.19
CA LEU A 17 -14.33 -14.45 6.59
C LEU A 17 -15.10 -15.54 5.84
N PHE A 18 -14.44 -16.21 4.88
CA PHE A 18 -15.05 -17.22 4.02
C PHE A 18 -14.89 -18.62 4.62
N LEU A 19 -15.96 -19.40 4.58
CA LEU A 19 -16.06 -20.72 5.19
C LEU A 19 -16.07 -21.82 4.13
N ASP A 20 -15.74 -23.05 4.53
CA ASP A 20 -15.66 -24.22 3.65
C ASP A 20 -17.00 -24.74 3.13
N ASP A 21 -18.12 -24.22 3.65
CA ASP A 21 -19.48 -24.49 3.18
C ASP A 21 -20.01 -23.44 2.18
N ASP A 22 -19.09 -22.68 1.57
CA ASP A 22 -19.38 -21.65 0.56
C ASP A 22 -20.23 -20.48 1.07
N THR A 23 -20.14 -20.21 2.38
CA THR A 23 -20.68 -19.00 3.01
C THR A 23 -19.58 -18.09 3.56
N TYR A 24 -19.92 -16.87 3.95
CA TYR A 24 -19.02 -15.94 4.62
C TYR A 24 -19.71 -15.09 5.68
N ASP A 25 -18.92 -14.70 6.68
CA ASP A 25 -19.28 -13.68 7.68
C ASP A 25 -18.69 -12.33 7.26
N ARG A 26 -19.45 -11.25 7.48
CA ARG A 26 -19.02 -9.87 7.20
C ARG A 26 -18.87 -9.08 8.50
N TYR A 27 -17.69 -8.50 8.71
CA TYR A 27 -17.37 -7.66 9.85
C TYR A 27 -17.22 -6.21 9.41
N ASP A 28 -17.72 -5.29 10.24
CA ASP A 28 -17.37 -3.89 10.17
C ASP A 28 -16.00 -3.69 10.81
N SER A 29 -14.99 -3.34 10.02
CA SER A 29 -13.63 -3.14 10.56
C SER A 29 -13.53 -1.87 11.40
N VAL A 30 -14.46 -0.92 11.24
CA VAL A 30 -14.48 0.32 12.03
C VAL A 30 -14.91 0.08 13.46
N THR A 31 -16.01 -0.65 13.67
CA THR A 31 -16.51 -0.97 15.01
C THR A 31 -15.97 -2.28 15.56
N GLY A 32 -15.48 -3.16 14.69
CA GLY A 32 -15.00 -4.49 15.01
C GLY A 32 -16.08 -5.57 15.12
N VAL A 33 -17.35 -5.19 14.88
CA VAL A 33 -18.52 -6.05 15.09
C VAL A 33 -18.86 -6.83 13.83
N ARG A 34 -19.32 -8.08 14.01
CA ARG A 34 -19.91 -8.86 12.91
C ARG A 34 -21.27 -8.28 12.54
N GLU A 35 -21.41 -7.85 11.29
CA GLU A 35 -22.65 -7.28 10.74
C GLU A 35 -23.58 -8.38 10.24
N ASP A 36 -23.02 -9.33 9.49
CA ASP A 36 -23.78 -10.41 8.85
C ASP A 36 -23.03 -11.73 8.98
N SER A 37 -23.78 -12.84 8.91
CA SER A 37 -23.24 -14.19 9.01
C SER A 37 -23.96 -15.14 8.05
N GLY A 38 -23.22 -16.11 7.50
CA GLY A 38 -23.77 -17.12 6.59
C GLY A 38 -24.26 -16.56 5.25
N LEU A 39 -23.63 -15.50 4.73
CA LEU A 39 -23.93 -14.97 3.40
C LEU A 39 -23.32 -15.90 2.33
N GLY A 40 -24.05 -16.23 1.27
CA GLY A 40 -23.55 -17.12 0.23
C GLY A 40 -22.47 -16.51 -0.66
N ILE A 41 -21.50 -17.34 -1.09
CA ILE A 41 -20.42 -16.95 -2.00
C ILE A 41 -20.95 -16.49 -3.37
N ASP A 42 -22.18 -16.83 -3.74
CA ASP A 42 -22.85 -16.41 -4.97
C ASP A 42 -23.00 -14.88 -5.11
N ARG A 43 -22.84 -14.13 -4.00
CA ARG A 43 -22.73 -12.66 -4.01
C ARG A 43 -21.41 -12.14 -4.58
N TRP A 44 -20.40 -12.99 -4.72
CA TRP A 44 -19.13 -12.69 -5.37
C TRP A 44 -19.15 -13.29 -6.78
N GLU A 45 -19.85 -12.60 -7.69
CA GLU A 45 -20.17 -13.13 -9.02
C GLU A 45 -18.93 -13.71 -9.73
N GLY A 46 -19.03 -14.98 -10.15
CA GLY A 46 -17.97 -15.69 -10.86
C GLY A 46 -16.99 -16.47 -9.97
N LEU A 47 -17.01 -16.32 -8.64
CA LEU A 47 -16.31 -17.24 -7.75
C LEU A 47 -17.11 -18.54 -7.61
N PRO A 48 -16.54 -19.72 -7.91
CA PRO A 48 -17.29 -20.98 -7.89
C PRO A 48 -17.47 -21.57 -6.49
N ARG A 49 -16.65 -21.16 -5.52
CA ARG A 49 -16.62 -21.62 -4.13
C ARG A 49 -15.81 -20.64 -3.28
N SER A 50 -15.86 -20.78 -1.96
CA SER A 50 -14.96 -20.05 -1.06
C SER A 50 -13.50 -20.33 -1.44
N PRO A 51 -12.67 -19.29 -1.61
CA PRO A 51 -11.27 -19.47 -2.01
C PRO A 51 -10.40 -19.93 -0.85
N ASP A 52 -9.32 -20.64 -1.16
CA ASP A 52 -8.30 -21.11 -0.21
C ASP A 52 -7.45 -19.95 0.32
N ALA A 53 -7.28 -18.89 -0.47
CA ALA A 53 -6.72 -17.62 -0.02
C ALA A 53 -7.33 -16.47 -0.82
N PHE A 54 -7.54 -15.31 -0.20
CA PHE A 54 -8.10 -14.14 -0.88
C PHE A 54 -7.36 -12.88 -0.46
N VAL A 55 -6.88 -12.11 -1.42
CA VAL A 55 -6.11 -10.90 -1.14
C VAL A 55 -6.61 -9.71 -1.96
N TRP A 56 -6.85 -8.60 -1.26
CA TRP A 56 -7.03 -7.30 -1.90
C TRP A 56 -5.68 -6.83 -2.47
N TRP A 57 -5.58 -6.75 -3.79
CA TRP A 57 -4.36 -6.28 -4.45
C TRP A 57 -4.23 -4.77 -4.37
N GLY A 58 -5.35 -4.06 -4.52
CA GLY A 58 -5.38 -2.62 -4.75
C GLY A 58 -5.86 -2.28 -6.15
N ALA A 59 -6.07 -1.00 -6.41
CA ALA A 59 -6.47 -0.49 -7.72
C ALA A 59 -7.72 -1.17 -8.34
N GLY A 60 -8.72 -1.49 -7.51
CA GLY A 60 -9.98 -2.09 -7.98
C GLY A 60 -9.87 -3.57 -8.31
N LYS A 61 -8.84 -4.26 -7.79
CA LYS A 61 -8.61 -5.68 -8.04
C LYS A 61 -8.30 -6.45 -6.76
N ALA A 62 -8.73 -7.71 -6.75
CA ALA A 62 -8.40 -8.70 -5.76
C ALA A 62 -8.13 -10.05 -6.44
N TYR A 63 -7.42 -10.94 -5.74
CA TYR A 63 -7.08 -12.26 -6.25
C TYR A 63 -7.49 -13.35 -5.26
N ALA A 64 -8.29 -14.29 -5.75
CA ALA A 64 -8.80 -15.44 -5.01
C ALA A 64 -8.15 -16.72 -5.53
N PHE A 65 -7.48 -17.47 -4.68
CA PHE A 65 -6.77 -18.71 -5.03
C PHE A 65 -7.63 -19.93 -4.70
N SER A 66 -7.62 -20.93 -5.56
CA SER A 66 -8.32 -22.20 -5.35
C SER A 66 -7.50 -23.33 -5.98
N GLY A 67 -6.83 -24.13 -5.15
CA GLY A 67 -5.83 -25.09 -5.61
C GLY A 67 -4.77 -24.45 -6.51
N GLY A 68 -4.48 -25.07 -7.66
CA GLY A 68 -3.48 -24.57 -8.61
C GLY A 68 -3.93 -23.41 -9.50
N ASP A 69 -5.14 -22.90 -9.29
CA ASP A 69 -5.76 -21.84 -10.08
C ASP A 69 -6.03 -20.60 -9.23
N TYR A 70 -6.22 -19.47 -9.89
CA TYR A 70 -6.64 -18.23 -9.26
C TYR A 70 -7.63 -17.46 -10.12
N PHE A 71 -8.42 -16.61 -9.48
CA PHE A 71 -9.40 -15.72 -10.07
C PHE A 71 -9.00 -14.28 -9.77
N ARG A 72 -9.19 -13.37 -10.73
CA ARG A 72 -9.08 -11.94 -10.47
C ARG A 72 -10.47 -11.34 -10.40
N TYR A 73 -10.79 -10.74 -9.26
CA TYR A 73 -12.05 -10.07 -9.01
C TYR A 73 -11.91 -8.58 -9.32
N ASP A 74 -12.83 -8.05 -10.13
CA ASP A 74 -12.97 -6.64 -10.45
C ASP A 74 -14.00 -6.01 -9.51
N ASP A 75 -13.52 -5.23 -8.53
CA ASP A 75 -14.36 -4.58 -7.53
C ASP A 75 -15.35 -3.57 -8.16
N PRO A 76 -14.94 -2.67 -9.08
CA PRO A 76 -15.88 -1.81 -9.80
C PRO A 76 -16.98 -2.54 -10.56
N ALA A 77 -16.68 -3.70 -11.17
CA ALA A 77 -17.64 -4.50 -11.90
C ALA A 77 -18.40 -5.51 -11.01
N ASP A 78 -18.00 -5.65 -9.75
CA ASP A 78 -18.53 -6.58 -8.74
C ASP A 78 -18.55 -8.05 -9.21
N ARG A 79 -17.54 -8.46 -9.99
CA ARG A 79 -17.44 -9.82 -10.54
C ARG A 79 -16.02 -10.24 -10.88
N VAL A 80 -15.81 -11.54 -11.03
CA VAL A 80 -14.59 -12.12 -11.62
C VAL A 80 -14.43 -11.67 -13.07
N ASP A 81 -13.20 -11.36 -13.46
CA ASP A 81 -12.84 -11.03 -14.84
C ASP A 81 -13.10 -12.23 -15.79
N PRO A 82 -13.58 -12.01 -17.04
CA PRO A 82 -14.02 -13.10 -17.93
C PRO A 82 -12.97 -14.16 -18.30
N ASP A 83 -11.68 -13.84 -18.22
CA ASP A 83 -10.58 -14.72 -18.63
C ASP A 83 -10.10 -15.68 -17.51
N TYR A 84 -10.81 -15.71 -16.38
CA TYR A 84 -10.45 -16.49 -15.19
C TYR A 84 -11.37 -17.73 -15.01
N PRO A 85 -10.86 -18.82 -14.38
CA PRO A 85 -9.58 -18.93 -13.69
C PRO A 85 -8.37 -19.06 -14.61
N LEU A 86 -7.20 -18.65 -14.10
CA LEU A 86 -5.91 -18.90 -14.71
C LEU A 86 -5.02 -19.74 -13.77
N PRO A 87 -4.05 -20.51 -14.29
CA PRO A 87 -3.14 -21.27 -13.44
C PRO A 87 -2.19 -20.33 -12.65
N VAL A 88 -1.94 -20.64 -11.39
CA VAL A 88 -1.09 -19.84 -10.49
C VAL A 88 0.33 -19.71 -11.02
N GLY A 89 0.92 -20.80 -11.52
CA GLY A 89 2.32 -20.84 -11.93
C GLY A 89 2.73 -19.76 -12.94
N PRO A 90 2.07 -19.65 -14.10
CA PRO A 90 2.34 -18.59 -15.07
C PRO A 90 1.92 -17.19 -14.61
N GLY A 91 0.92 -17.10 -13.73
CA GLY A 91 0.32 -15.83 -13.31
C GLY A 91 1.02 -15.13 -12.14
N TRP A 92 1.88 -15.85 -11.40
CA TRP A 92 2.57 -15.36 -10.21
C TRP A 92 4.08 -15.67 -10.28
N PRO A 93 4.86 -14.87 -11.02
CA PRO A 93 6.28 -15.09 -11.21
C PRO A 93 7.08 -15.20 -9.90
N GLY A 94 8.06 -16.10 -9.91
CA GLY A 94 8.95 -16.33 -8.77
C GLY A 94 8.38 -17.21 -7.66
N LEU A 95 7.13 -17.69 -7.76
CA LEU A 95 6.64 -18.72 -6.83
C LEU A 95 7.49 -19.99 -6.94
N PRO A 96 7.96 -20.55 -5.80
CA PRO A 96 8.77 -21.78 -5.81
C PRO A 96 8.00 -22.97 -6.38
N ALA A 97 8.67 -23.74 -7.24
CA ALA A 97 8.12 -24.87 -7.97
C ALA A 97 8.41 -26.22 -7.29
N GLY A 98 8.66 -26.21 -5.97
CA GLY A 98 9.08 -27.38 -5.20
C GLY A 98 10.58 -27.65 -5.25
N GLU A 99 11.39 -26.71 -5.76
CA GLU A 99 12.84 -26.84 -5.71
C GLU A 99 13.34 -26.96 -4.26
N GLY A 100 14.45 -27.67 -4.05
CA GLY A 100 15.06 -27.84 -2.72
C GLY A 100 14.24 -28.68 -1.74
N GLY A 101 13.19 -29.39 -2.20
CA GLY A 101 12.36 -30.26 -1.36
C GLY A 101 11.25 -29.52 -0.59
N GLY A 102 11.03 -28.23 -0.90
CA GLY A 102 9.88 -27.46 -0.39
C GLY A 102 8.57 -27.81 -1.12
N PRO A 103 7.42 -27.27 -0.65
CA PRO A 103 6.15 -27.45 -1.35
C PRO A 103 6.15 -26.72 -2.70
N ASP A 104 5.41 -27.23 -3.67
CA ASP A 104 5.11 -26.48 -4.90
C ASP A 104 4.02 -25.44 -4.61
N TRP A 105 4.39 -24.16 -4.61
CA TRP A 105 3.50 -23.05 -4.29
C TRP A 105 2.47 -22.78 -5.39
N ARG A 106 2.69 -23.32 -6.59
CA ARG A 106 1.80 -23.15 -7.74
C ARG A 106 0.58 -24.08 -7.68
N THR A 107 0.51 -24.93 -6.67
CA THR A 107 -0.57 -25.91 -6.46
C THR A 107 -1.59 -25.50 -5.39
N GLY A 108 -1.35 -24.36 -4.72
CA GLY A 108 -2.25 -23.82 -3.69
C GLY A 108 -1.55 -22.86 -2.75
N ILE A 109 -2.30 -21.87 -2.27
CA ILE A 109 -1.88 -20.88 -1.26
C ILE A 109 -2.84 -21.02 -0.08
N ASP A 110 -2.31 -21.14 1.13
CA ASP A 110 -3.10 -21.42 2.34
C ASP A 110 -3.68 -20.12 2.94
N ALA A 111 -2.94 -19.02 2.83
CA ALA A 111 -3.43 -17.69 3.20
C ALA A 111 -2.66 -16.59 2.46
N ALA A 112 -3.29 -15.44 2.28
CA ALA A 112 -2.68 -14.30 1.60
C ALA A 112 -3.09 -12.99 2.26
N VAL A 113 -2.16 -12.04 2.36
CA VAL A 113 -2.47 -10.69 2.88
C VAL A 113 -1.65 -9.64 2.16
N ASN A 114 -2.26 -8.50 1.89
CA ASN A 114 -1.55 -7.28 1.49
C ASN A 114 -1.15 -6.53 2.75
N TRP A 115 0.15 -6.36 2.95
CA TRP A 115 0.65 -5.75 4.19
C TRP A 115 0.63 -4.21 4.18
N GLY A 116 0.17 -3.61 3.07
CA GLY A 116 0.08 -2.15 2.93
C GLY A 116 1.43 -1.46 2.83
N ASN A 117 2.49 -2.22 2.51
CA ASN A 117 3.86 -1.75 2.34
C ASN A 117 4.40 -2.09 0.93
N GLY A 118 3.53 -2.26 -0.06
CA GLY A 118 3.94 -2.67 -1.41
C GLY A 118 4.27 -4.15 -1.57
N LYS A 119 4.07 -4.96 -0.54
CA LYS A 119 4.30 -6.41 -0.57
C LYS A 119 3.03 -7.18 -0.23
N LEU A 120 2.85 -8.30 -0.90
CA LEU A 120 1.93 -9.35 -0.48
C LEU A 120 2.71 -10.44 0.25
N TYR A 121 2.06 -11.07 1.22
CA TYR A 121 2.60 -12.19 1.95
C TYR A 121 1.68 -13.38 1.72
N LEU A 122 2.23 -14.42 1.10
CA LEU A 122 1.51 -15.65 0.79
C LEU A 122 2.07 -16.74 1.67
N PHE A 123 1.21 -17.51 2.33
CA PHE A 123 1.57 -18.54 3.30
C PHE A 123 1.24 -19.93 2.76
N LYS A 124 2.10 -20.90 3.04
CA LYS A 124 1.89 -22.31 2.70
C LYS A 124 2.65 -23.21 3.67
N GLY A 125 1.94 -24.14 4.30
CA GLY A 125 2.52 -25.04 5.29
C GLY A 125 3.13 -24.24 6.46
N ASP A 126 4.43 -24.38 6.66
CA ASP A 126 5.20 -23.72 7.73
C ASP A 126 6.04 -22.53 7.25
N ALA A 127 5.81 -22.07 6.02
CA ALA A 127 6.59 -21.03 5.36
C ALA A 127 5.70 -19.96 4.71
N TYR A 128 6.33 -18.86 4.33
CA TYR A 128 5.73 -17.77 3.58
C TYR A 128 6.67 -17.25 2.50
N VAL A 129 6.12 -16.69 1.44
CA VAL A 129 6.83 -15.88 0.44
C VAL A 129 6.39 -14.43 0.56
N ARG A 130 7.30 -13.49 0.26
CA ARG A 130 6.97 -12.07 0.12
C ARG A 130 7.00 -11.73 -1.37
N TYR A 131 5.86 -11.33 -1.91
CA TYR A 131 5.68 -10.94 -3.30
C TYR A 131 5.74 -9.42 -3.44
N ASP A 132 6.60 -8.93 -4.33
CA ASP A 132 6.77 -7.51 -4.62
C ASP A 132 5.78 -7.05 -5.69
N ILE A 133 4.86 -6.16 -5.33
CA ILE A 133 3.86 -5.59 -6.24
C ILE A 133 4.53 -4.75 -7.33
N THR A 134 5.62 -4.06 -7.01
CA THR A 134 6.38 -3.22 -7.94
C THR A 134 7.08 -4.06 -8.99
N ALA A 135 7.78 -5.10 -8.54
CA ALA A 135 8.62 -5.95 -9.38
C ALA A 135 7.86 -7.12 -10.02
N ASP A 136 6.60 -7.31 -9.62
CA ASP A 136 5.69 -8.38 -10.03
C ASP A 136 6.33 -9.77 -9.93
N ARG A 137 6.94 -10.06 -8.76
CA ARG A 137 7.56 -11.35 -8.47
C ARG A 137 7.82 -11.54 -6.97
N VAL A 138 8.08 -12.78 -6.57
CA VAL A 138 8.62 -13.10 -5.24
C VAL A 138 10.00 -12.46 -5.03
N ASP A 139 10.21 -11.88 -3.85
CA ASP A 139 11.50 -11.33 -3.43
C ASP A 139 12.57 -12.45 -3.33
N PRO A 140 13.85 -12.16 -3.65
CA PRO A 140 14.94 -13.10 -3.43
C PRO A 140 15.05 -13.52 -1.95
N GLY A 141 15.44 -14.77 -1.71
CA GLY A 141 15.64 -15.32 -0.35
C GLY A 141 14.39 -15.94 0.29
N TYR A 142 13.26 -15.96 -0.43
CA TYR A 142 12.04 -16.66 -0.02
C TYR A 142 11.94 -18.04 -0.71
N PRO A 143 11.19 -19.02 -0.13
CA PRO A 143 10.36 -18.91 1.07
C PRO A 143 11.16 -18.93 2.38
N VAL A 144 10.60 -18.34 3.44
CA VAL A 144 11.17 -18.34 4.81
C VAL A 144 10.16 -18.94 5.78
N LYS A 145 10.61 -19.57 6.86
CA LYS A 145 9.72 -20.15 7.88
C LYS A 145 8.93 -19.06 8.59
N ILE A 146 7.68 -19.36 8.91
CA ILE A 146 6.80 -18.45 9.65
C ILE A 146 7.41 -18.15 11.02
N ALA A 147 7.84 -19.19 11.73
CA ALA A 147 8.41 -19.10 13.08
C ALA A 147 9.68 -18.23 13.18
N ASP A 148 10.39 -18.00 12.08
CA ASP A 148 11.65 -17.23 12.08
C ASP A 148 11.44 -15.71 11.94
N ARG A 149 10.23 -15.29 11.56
CA ARG A 149 9.95 -13.89 11.16
C ARG A 149 8.65 -13.33 11.72
N TRP A 150 7.69 -14.17 12.07
CA TRP A 150 6.40 -13.76 12.59
C TRP A 150 6.28 -14.10 14.07
N THR A 151 6.77 -13.21 14.93
CA THR A 151 6.93 -13.47 16.37
C THR A 151 5.59 -13.85 17.01
N GLY A 152 5.51 -15.09 17.52
CA GLY A 152 4.34 -15.62 18.21
C GLY A 152 3.20 -16.10 17.31
N VAL A 153 3.27 -15.92 15.99
CA VAL A 153 2.28 -16.46 15.05
C VAL A 153 2.37 -17.99 15.01
N PHE A 154 1.24 -18.66 14.74
CA PHE A 154 1.20 -20.11 14.53
C PHE A 154 2.31 -20.53 13.55
N PRO A 155 3.13 -21.54 13.89
CA PRO A 155 4.32 -21.85 13.10
C PRO A 155 3.99 -22.49 11.74
N SER A 156 2.75 -22.94 11.54
CA SER A 156 2.30 -23.61 10.32
C SER A 156 0.77 -23.72 10.24
N GLY A 157 0.25 -23.95 9.04
CA GLY A 157 -1.14 -24.34 8.80
C GLY A 157 -2.12 -23.23 9.13
N LEU A 158 -1.83 -22.02 8.65
CA LEU A 158 -2.74 -20.90 8.71
C LEU A 158 -3.88 -21.13 7.71
N ASP A 159 -5.11 -20.91 8.14
CA ASP A 159 -6.28 -20.97 7.24
C ASP A 159 -6.58 -19.61 6.62
N ALA A 160 -6.22 -18.52 7.30
CA ALA A 160 -6.45 -17.18 6.79
C ALA A 160 -5.55 -16.16 7.49
N VAL A 161 -5.33 -15.03 6.81
CA VAL A 161 -4.76 -13.83 7.39
C VAL A 161 -5.59 -12.63 6.95
N SER A 162 -5.85 -11.71 7.86
CA SER A 162 -6.56 -10.47 7.58
C SER A 162 -5.80 -9.28 8.15
N TYR A 163 -5.67 -8.22 7.35
CA TYR A 163 -5.14 -6.94 7.82
C TYR A 163 -6.06 -5.81 7.35
N PRO A 164 -6.96 -5.31 8.23
CA PRO A 164 -7.86 -4.19 7.91
C PRO A 164 -7.15 -2.84 7.87
N GLY A 165 -5.82 -2.80 8.00
CA GLY A 165 -5.03 -1.60 8.22
C GLY A 165 -4.95 -1.24 9.71
N GLY A 166 -4.37 -0.07 10.02
CA GLY A 166 -4.16 0.32 11.41
C GLY A 166 -3.08 -0.52 12.11
N ARG A 167 -3.30 -0.85 13.39
CA ARG A 167 -2.32 -1.49 14.28
C ARG A 167 -2.37 -3.02 14.28
N TYR A 168 -3.50 -3.64 13.99
CA TYR A 168 -3.67 -5.07 14.25
C TYR A 168 -3.98 -5.86 12.98
N ALA A 169 -3.25 -6.94 12.78
CA ALA A 169 -3.57 -8.00 11.84
C ALA A 169 -4.06 -9.25 12.60
N TYR A 170 -4.68 -10.18 11.89
CA TYR A 170 -5.26 -11.39 12.46
C TYR A 170 -4.84 -12.62 11.67
N PHE A 171 -4.31 -13.60 12.38
CA PHE A 171 -3.91 -14.91 11.86
C PHE A 171 -4.87 -15.96 12.39
N PHE A 172 -5.40 -16.82 11.51
CA PHE A 172 -6.41 -17.80 11.88
C PHE A 172 -5.92 -19.22 11.62
N ARG A 173 -6.29 -20.14 12.53
CA ARG A 173 -6.00 -21.56 12.41
C ARG A 173 -7.04 -22.37 13.20
N GLY A 174 -7.73 -23.26 12.51
CA GLY A 174 -8.90 -23.97 12.99
C GLY A 174 -9.92 -23.00 13.60
N GLY A 175 -10.43 -23.35 14.78
CA GLY A 175 -11.32 -22.50 15.56
C GLY A 175 -10.61 -21.45 16.42
N GLN A 176 -9.42 -20.98 16.05
CA GLN A 176 -8.63 -20.01 16.83
C GLN A 176 -8.11 -18.85 15.98
N TYR A 177 -7.90 -17.71 16.64
CA TYR A 177 -7.22 -16.55 16.08
C TYR A 177 -6.04 -16.12 16.96
N GLN A 178 -5.09 -15.44 16.33
CA GLN A 178 -4.05 -14.63 16.96
C GLN A 178 -4.12 -13.21 16.41
N ARG A 179 -4.12 -12.23 17.29
CA ARG A 179 -3.98 -10.82 16.94
C ARG A 179 -2.51 -10.45 16.98
N PHE A 180 -2.02 -9.92 15.87
CA PHE A 180 -0.66 -9.47 15.66
C PHE A 180 -0.63 -7.95 15.72
N ASP A 181 0.15 -7.40 16.64
CA ASP A 181 0.42 -5.98 16.73
C ASP A 181 1.54 -5.63 15.74
N VAL A 182 1.20 -4.93 14.66
CA VAL A 182 2.14 -4.60 13.58
C VAL A 182 3.21 -3.61 14.02
N ASP A 183 2.98 -2.84 15.10
CA ASP A 183 3.96 -1.90 15.62
C ASP A 183 4.96 -2.60 16.54
N ALA A 184 4.50 -3.61 17.28
CA ALA A 184 5.35 -4.44 18.15
C ALA A 184 6.01 -5.62 17.41
N ASP A 185 5.57 -5.89 16.17
CA ASP A 185 5.99 -7.04 15.35
C ASP A 185 5.83 -8.39 16.07
N ALA A 186 4.73 -8.54 16.81
CA ALA A 186 4.45 -9.73 17.61
C ALA A 186 2.96 -9.97 17.86
N VAL A 187 2.59 -11.23 18.11
CA VAL A 187 1.27 -11.59 18.63
C VAL A 187 1.09 -11.04 20.05
N ASP A 188 0.00 -10.31 20.26
CA ASP A 188 -0.33 -9.69 21.56
C ASP A 188 -1.58 -10.31 22.23
N ALA A 189 -2.41 -11.02 21.45
CA ALA A 189 -3.60 -11.68 21.94
C ALA A 189 -3.93 -12.91 21.09
N SER A 190 -4.64 -13.87 21.69
CA SER A 190 -5.17 -15.05 21.01
C SER A 190 -6.50 -15.46 21.63
N GLY A 191 -7.36 -16.12 20.87
CA GLY A 191 -8.63 -16.60 21.39
C GLY A 191 -9.38 -17.53 20.44
N PRO A 192 -10.56 -18.03 20.85
CA PRO A 192 -11.42 -18.81 19.97
C PRO A 192 -12.02 -17.93 18.88
N LEU A 193 -12.16 -18.49 17.68
CA LEU A 193 -12.97 -17.93 16.60
C LEU A 193 -14.42 -18.40 16.77
N ASP A 194 -15.15 -17.75 17.69
CA ASP A 194 -16.55 -18.03 17.96
C ASP A 194 -17.40 -16.75 17.91
N ALA A 195 -18.66 -16.81 18.38
CA ALA A 195 -19.57 -15.67 18.37
C ALA A 195 -19.07 -14.45 19.19
N SER A 196 -18.08 -14.62 20.05
CA SER A 196 -17.43 -13.54 20.83
C SER A 196 -16.31 -12.83 20.06
N PHE A 197 -15.79 -13.40 18.97
CA PHE A 197 -14.71 -12.79 18.20
C PHE A 197 -15.10 -11.41 17.66
N ARG A 198 -14.21 -10.44 17.85
CA ARG A 198 -14.33 -9.07 17.34
C ARG A 198 -12.98 -8.62 16.80
N LEU A 199 -13.01 -7.84 15.73
CA LEU A 199 -11.83 -7.10 15.29
C LEU A 199 -11.60 -5.92 16.23
N ALA A 200 -10.36 -5.48 16.34
CA ALA A 200 -10.04 -4.22 16.98
C ALA A 200 -10.52 -3.09 16.06
N PRO A 201 -11.21 -2.07 16.60
CA PRO A 201 -11.64 -0.92 15.83
C PRO A 201 -10.49 -0.30 15.01
N THR A 202 -10.71 -0.17 13.71
CA THR A 202 -9.74 0.41 12.77
C THR A 202 -10.32 1.69 12.16
N PRO A 203 -9.56 2.80 12.05
CA PRO A 203 -10.08 3.99 11.42
C PRO A 203 -10.56 3.73 9.99
N SER A 204 -11.74 4.25 9.63
CA SER A 204 -12.28 4.17 8.27
C SER A 204 -11.30 4.70 7.21
N GLY A 205 -11.23 4.02 6.08
CA GLY A 205 -10.33 4.29 4.96
C GLY A 205 -8.94 3.66 5.09
N ALA A 206 -8.69 2.80 6.09
CA ALA A 206 -7.35 2.31 6.39
C ALA A 206 -6.66 1.53 5.25
N VAL A 207 -7.42 0.81 4.42
CA VAL A 207 -6.92 0.11 3.21
C VAL A 207 -7.31 0.80 1.89
N ALA A 208 -8.06 1.90 1.95
CA ALA A 208 -8.38 2.71 0.79
C ALA A 208 -7.18 3.61 0.42
N PRO A 209 -6.90 3.84 -0.87
CA PRO A 209 -5.78 4.68 -1.30
C PRO A 209 -5.99 6.15 -0.91
N ALA A 210 -4.89 6.87 -0.64
CA ALA A 210 -4.93 8.24 -0.10
C ALA A 210 -5.80 9.22 -0.92
N ARG A 211 -5.78 9.11 -2.26
CA ARG A 211 -6.62 9.94 -3.15
C ARG A 211 -8.13 9.79 -2.91
N LEU A 212 -8.59 8.64 -2.42
CA LEU A 212 -10.01 8.35 -2.21
C LEU A 212 -10.49 8.68 -0.79
N LEU A 213 -9.55 9.00 0.11
CA LEU A 213 -9.90 9.35 1.48
C LEU A 213 -10.68 10.67 1.50
N SER A 214 -11.79 10.69 2.24
CA SER A 214 -12.38 11.94 2.68
C SER A 214 -11.44 12.66 3.67
N PRO A 215 -11.55 13.99 3.82
CA PRO A 215 -10.79 14.71 4.85
C PRO A 215 -11.00 14.15 6.26
N VAL A 216 -12.21 13.67 6.58
CA VAL A 216 -12.51 13.08 7.89
C VAL A 216 -11.79 11.75 8.08
N GLN A 217 -11.79 10.87 7.09
CA GLN A 217 -11.04 9.60 7.14
C GLN A 217 -9.54 9.85 7.29
N ALA A 218 -8.98 10.75 6.48
CA ALA A 218 -7.56 11.10 6.58
C ALA A 218 -7.20 11.70 7.95
N ASN A 219 -8.05 12.57 8.51
CA ASN A 219 -7.84 13.11 9.85
C ASN A 219 -7.86 12.03 10.93
N ARG A 220 -8.74 11.02 10.80
CA ARG A 220 -8.82 9.87 11.71
C ARG A 220 -7.62 8.94 11.60
N LEU A 221 -7.14 8.67 10.40
CA LEU A 221 -5.93 7.89 10.16
C LEU A 221 -4.69 8.61 10.69
N MET A 222 -4.57 9.92 10.47
CA MET A 222 -3.51 10.73 11.07
C MET A 222 -3.56 10.67 12.60
N ALA A 223 -4.75 10.79 13.20
CA ALA A 223 -4.92 10.68 14.65
C ALA A 223 -4.51 9.28 15.18
N ASP A 224 -4.83 8.21 14.45
CA ASP A 224 -4.37 6.86 14.77
C ASP A 224 -2.84 6.76 14.77
N LEU A 225 -2.17 7.29 13.75
CA LEU A 225 -0.70 7.33 13.69
C LEU A 225 -0.09 8.10 14.88
N ILE A 226 -0.72 9.22 15.29
CA ILE A 226 -0.27 9.98 16.46
C ILE A 226 -0.46 9.19 17.76
N ARG A 227 -1.64 8.57 17.95
CA ARG A 227 -1.92 7.74 19.15
C ARG A 227 -0.99 6.55 19.28
N ARG A 228 -0.55 6.00 18.16
CA ARG A 228 0.41 4.90 18.09
C ARG A 228 1.87 5.35 18.25
N GLY A 229 2.13 6.66 18.35
CA GLY A 229 3.48 7.20 18.45
C GLY A 229 4.28 7.13 17.14
N VAL A 230 3.62 6.83 16.02
CA VAL A 230 4.24 6.72 14.69
C VAL A 230 4.54 8.11 14.10
N LEU A 231 3.79 9.13 14.53
CA LEU A 231 3.87 10.48 14.03
C LEU A 231 3.66 11.52 15.15
N THR A 232 4.26 12.70 15.00
CA THR A 232 3.99 13.86 15.85
C THR A 232 3.73 15.11 15.02
N LEU A 233 2.80 15.96 15.48
CA LEU A 233 2.55 17.27 14.89
C LEU A 233 3.21 18.37 15.72
N LYS A 234 3.82 19.34 15.04
CA LYS A 234 4.23 20.61 15.63
C LYS A 234 3.08 21.59 15.73
N SER A 235 2.23 21.64 14.70
CA SER A 235 1.11 22.57 14.63
C SER A 235 -0.02 22.03 13.74
N PRO A 236 -1.29 22.28 14.11
CA PRO A 236 -1.68 22.68 15.45
C PRO A 236 -1.32 21.61 16.47
N VAL A 237 -1.44 21.94 17.75
CA VAL A 237 -1.38 20.91 18.80
C VAL A 237 -2.47 19.88 18.52
N PHE A 238 -2.07 18.61 18.52
CA PHE A 238 -3.04 17.52 18.43
C PHE A 238 -3.81 17.43 19.74
N VAL A 239 -5.14 17.47 19.64
CA VAL A 239 -6.06 17.37 20.78
C VAL A 239 -7.10 16.33 20.47
N ASP A 240 -7.09 15.27 21.26
CA ASP A 240 -8.09 14.21 21.25
C ASP A 240 -9.01 14.39 22.45
N GLY A 241 -10.30 14.52 22.19
CA GLY A 241 -11.32 14.76 23.20
C GLY A 241 -12.27 13.57 23.37
N PRO A 242 -13.13 13.59 24.39
CA PRO A 242 -14.12 12.53 24.62
C PRO A 242 -15.08 12.30 23.45
N ALA A 243 -15.31 13.34 22.63
CA ALA A 243 -16.15 13.29 21.43
C ALA A 243 -15.36 12.96 20.14
N GLY A 244 -14.07 12.63 20.25
CA GLY A 244 -13.15 12.39 19.14
C GLY A 244 -12.15 13.54 18.91
N ILE A 245 -11.65 13.63 17.69
CA ILE A 245 -10.56 14.55 17.33
C ILE A 245 -11.05 15.99 17.36
N VAL A 246 -10.51 16.80 18.27
CA VAL A 246 -10.84 18.23 18.44
C VAL A 246 -9.91 19.10 17.57
N SER A 247 -8.63 18.75 17.53
CA SER A 247 -7.61 19.42 16.71
C SER A 247 -6.56 18.41 16.24
N PRO A 248 -6.05 18.51 15.00
CA PRO A 248 -6.53 19.38 13.92
C PRO A 248 -7.93 18.99 13.44
N THR A 249 -8.65 19.97 12.90
CA THR A 249 -9.90 19.70 12.16
C THR A 249 -9.58 19.19 10.75
N PRO A 250 -10.50 18.47 10.07
CA PRO A 250 -10.25 17.93 8.74
C PRO A 250 -9.85 18.94 7.65
N ALA A 251 -10.20 20.22 7.81
CA ALA A 251 -9.86 21.27 6.85
C ALA A 251 -8.52 21.97 7.16
N GLN A 252 -7.95 21.72 8.34
CA GLN A 252 -6.78 22.42 8.82
C GLN A 252 -5.51 21.77 8.28
N ARG A 253 -4.62 22.58 7.71
CA ARG A 253 -3.27 22.13 7.31
C ARG A 253 -2.42 21.85 8.55
N VAL A 254 -1.57 20.83 8.46
CA VAL A 254 -0.76 20.38 9.59
C VAL A 254 0.74 20.55 9.31
N VAL A 255 1.50 20.58 10.39
CA VAL A 255 2.95 20.67 10.40
C VAL A 255 3.52 19.48 11.13
N VAL A 256 4.29 18.64 10.43
CA VAL A 256 4.94 17.45 10.96
C VAL A 256 6.35 17.82 11.45
N SER A 257 6.72 17.35 12.64
CA SER A 257 8.04 17.56 13.24
C SER A 257 8.40 16.39 14.16
N PRO A 258 9.61 15.80 14.04
CA PRO A 258 10.60 16.03 12.97
C PRO A 258 10.06 15.64 11.57
N PRO A 259 10.72 16.04 10.46
CA PRO A 259 10.23 15.80 9.09
C PRO A 259 10.58 14.36 8.67
N THR A 260 10.02 13.41 9.40
CA THR A 260 10.36 11.98 9.32
C THR A 260 9.07 11.19 9.46
N PHE A 261 8.95 10.15 8.66
CA PHE A 261 7.96 9.10 8.84
C PHE A 261 8.74 7.80 9.02
N GLY A 262 8.46 7.06 10.11
CA GLY A 262 9.28 5.91 10.47
C GLY A 262 10.77 6.27 10.54
N GLY A 263 11.63 5.46 9.89
CA GLY A 263 13.07 5.70 9.80
C GLY A 263 13.54 6.61 8.66
N ILE A 264 12.63 7.11 7.81
CA ILE A 264 12.99 7.90 6.63
C ILE A 264 12.76 9.39 6.87
N ARG A 265 13.81 10.19 6.67
CA ARG A 265 13.72 11.65 6.67
C ARG A 265 13.27 12.18 5.32
N TYR A 266 12.40 13.19 5.33
CA TYR A 266 12.06 13.97 4.14
C TYR A 266 12.81 15.30 4.21
N THR A 267 13.71 15.54 3.26
CA THR A 267 14.56 16.73 3.23
C THR A 267 14.25 17.63 2.05
N ASN A 268 13.90 18.87 2.38
CA ASN A 268 13.68 19.93 1.40
C ASN A 268 15.04 20.40 0.86
N GLN A 269 15.31 20.16 -0.43
CA GLN A 269 16.59 20.58 -1.03
C GLN A 269 16.71 22.09 -1.23
N ILE A 270 15.58 22.80 -1.24
CA ILE A 270 15.53 24.27 -1.34
C ILE A 270 15.77 24.90 0.05
N ALA A 271 15.32 24.22 1.11
CA ALA A 271 15.54 24.64 2.50
C ALA A 271 16.02 23.48 3.39
N PRO A 272 17.27 23.00 3.24
CA PRO A 272 17.73 21.79 3.93
C PRO A 272 17.77 21.89 5.46
N ALA A 273 17.85 23.12 5.99
CA ALA A 273 17.80 23.41 7.42
C ALA A 273 16.38 23.29 8.02
N ALA A 274 15.35 23.05 7.21
CA ALA A 274 13.99 22.87 7.70
C ALA A 274 13.90 21.66 8.64
N THR A 275 13.31 21.89 9.80
CA THR A 275 13.07 20.88 10.83
C THR A 275 11.63 20.38 10.84
N VAL A 276 10.86 20.74 9.81
CA VAL A 276 9.43 20.44 9.69
C VAL A 276 9.04 20.19 8.24
N ILE A 277 7.90 19.53 8.06
CA ILE A 277 7.11 19.57 6.83
C ILE A 277 5.84 20.34 7.18
N ASP A 278 5.64 21.53 6.62
CA ASP A 278 4.48 22.37 6.87
C ASP A 278 3.49 22.41 5.71
N ASN A 279 2.33 23.04 5.97
CA ASN A 279 1.21 23.15 5.04
C ASN A 279 0.78 21.82 4.43
N LEU A 280 0.62 20.78 5.25
CA LEU A 280 0.30 19.43 4.78
C LEU A 280 -1.21 19.16 4.85
N ASP A 281 -1.78 18.62 3.77
CA ASP A 281 -3.10 17.97 3.81
C ASP A 281 -2.97 16.59 4.47
N GLN A 282 -3.91 16.22 5.33
CA GLN A 282 -3.89 14.96 6.05
C GLN A 282 -3.89 13.74 5.11
N ARG A 283 -4.44 13.85 3.89
CA ARG A 283 -4.36 12.78 2.89
C ARG A 283 -2.95 12.63 2.35
N MET A 284 -2.26 13.75 2.11
CA MET A 284 -0.87 13.71 1.67
C MET A 284 0.01 13.15 2.79
N LEU A 285 -0.22 13.54 4.04
CA LEU A 285 0.45 12.94 5.20
C LEU A 285 0.31 11.40 5.23
N VAL A 286 -0.90 10.87 5.01
CA VAL A 286 -1.12 9.42 4.90
C VAL A 286 -0.37 8.82 3.70
N ALA A 287 -0.35 9.50 2.56
CA ALA A 287 0.41 9.06 1.38
C ALA A 287 1.92 9.02 1.63
N LEU A 288 2.49 10.02 2.31
CA LEU A 288 3.91 10.05 2.68
C LEU A 288 4.26 8.91 3.65
N TYR A 289 3.43 8.68 4.67
CA TYR A 289 3.60 7.54 5.57
C TYR A 289 3.59 6.20 4.83
N ARG A 290 2.67 6.01 3.88
CA ARG A 290 2.58 4.78 3.08
C ARG A 290 3.74 4.64 2.08
N LEU A 291 4.17 5.74 1.45
CA LEU A 291 5.37 5.77 0.61
C LEU A 291 6.60 5.34 1.39
N THR A 292 6.77 5.84 2.61
CA THR A 292 7.84 5.42 3.52
C THR A 292 7.78 3.91 3.78
N ARG A 293 6.61 3.35 4.10
CA ARG A 293 6.46 1.91 4.32
C ARG A 293 6.79 1.10 3.07
N TRP A 294 6.39 1.58 1.90
CA TRP A 294 6.66 0.93 0.61
C TRP A 294 8.14 0.91 0.27
N ILE A 295 8.83 2.02 0.54
CA ILE A 295 10.28 2.12 0.32
C ILE A 295 11.03 1.25 1.34
N ASN A 296 10.69 1.32 2.63
CA ASN A 296 11.33 0.53 3.68
C ASN A 296 11.15 -0.99 3.54
N SER A 297 10.12 -1.45 2.82
CA SER A 297 9.92 -2.88 2.57
C SER A 297 10.75 -3.40 1.40
N SER A 298 11.40 -2.50 0.65
CA SER A 298 12.11 -2.77 -0.58
C SER A 298 13.60 -2.53 -0.37
N ALA A 299 14.44 -3.40 -0.94
CA ALA A 299 15.87 -3.13 -0.98
C ALA A 299 16.18 -2.04 -2.02
N PRO A 300 17.26 -1.27 -1.84
CA PRO A 300 18.14 -1.24 -0.67
C PRO A 300 17.62 -0.36 0.47
N ASP A 301 18.34 -0.30 1.59
CA ASP A 301 17.98 0.52 2.75
C ASP A 301 18.01 2.01 2.39
N VAL A 302 16.88 2.69 2.56
CA VAL A 302 16.71 4.13 2.32
C VAL A 302 16.60 4.85 3.65
N THR A 303 17.33 5.94 3.80
CA THR A 303 17.36 6.76 5.02
C THR A 303 16.74 8.14 4.79
N GLU A 304 16.72 8.62 3.54
CA GLU A 304 16.21 9.96 3.22
C GLU A 304 15.57 10.02 1.83
N LEU A 305 14.46 10.76 1.75
CA LEU A 305 13.82 11.19 0.52
C LEU A 305 14.02 12.70 0.37
N LEU A 306 14.60 13.08 -0.76
CA LEU A 306 14.86 14.46 -1.11
C LEU A 306 13.66 14.99 -1.90
N HIS A 307 13.24 16.21 -1.59
CA HIS A 307 12.13 16.84 -2.30
C HIS A 307 12.40 18.32 -2.61
N LEU A 308 11.74 18.83 -3.64
CA LEU A 308 11.71 20.26 -3.99
C LEU A 308 10.48 20.96 -3.41
N GLY A 309 9.49 20.21 -2.90
CA GLY A 309 8.31 20.74 -2.24
C GLY A 309 7.35 19.61 -1.83
N ILE A 310 6.68 19.75 -0.69
CA ILE A 310 5.63 18.84 -0.18
C ILE A 310 4.37 19.63 0.23
N GLY A 311 4.58 20.90 0.55
CA GLY A 311 3.59 21.95 0.67
C GLY A 311 4.27 23.25 0.24
N HIS A 312 3.46 24.23 -0.13
CA HIS A 312 3.87 25.53 -0.66
C HIS A 312 4.43 25.47 -2.09
N GLY A 313 3.74 26.14 -3.01
CA GLY A 313 4.17 26.35 -4.38
C GLY A 313 4.11 27.82 -4.75
N ASN A 314 4.71 28.19 -5.89
CA ASN A 314 4.68 29.56 -6.39
C ASN A 314 3.40 29.91 -7.16
N GLY A 315 2.46 28.97 -7.25
CA GLY A 315 1.22 29.12 -8.01
C GLY A 315 0.05 29.67 -7.21
N PRO A 316 -1.18 29.56 -7.75
CA PRO A 316 -2.40 29.96 -7.09
C PRO A 316 -2.72 29.17 -5.80
N ALA A 317 -3.54 29.73 -4.91
CA ALA A 317 -3.91 29.09 -3.65
C ALA A 317 -4.64 27.73 -3.78
N ASN A 318 -5.26 27.48 -4.94
CA ASN A 318 -5.96 26.22 -5.27
C ASN A 318 -5.07 25.21 -6.04
N ASP A 319 -3.80 25.53 -6.23
CA ASP A 319 -2.85 24.54 -6.76
C ASP A 319 -2.56 23.45 -5.70
N CYS A 320 -2.16 22.27 -6.16
CA CYS A 320 -1.94 21.13 -5.29
C CYS A 320 -0.81 21.36 -4.26
N HIS A 321 0.21 22.17 -4.54
CA HIS A 321 1.29 22.47 -3.59
C HIS A 321 0.83 23.39 -2.47
N ASN A 322 0.12 24.47 -2.82
CA ASN A 322 -0.43 25.43 -1.88
C ASN A 322 -1.56 24.83 -1.07
N GLU A 323 -2.26 23.85 -1.62
CA GLU A 323 -3.17 23.01 -0.87
C GLU A 323 -2.45 21.89 -0.08
N GLY A 324 -1.13 21.73 -0.09
CA GLY A 324 -0.45 20.70 0.70
C GLY A 324 -0.69 19.26 0.24
N ARG A 325 -1.03 19.10 -1.03
CA ARG A 325 -1.46 17.87 -1.69
C ARG A 325 -0.49 17.39 -2.76
N ALA A 326 0.72 17.93 -2.84
CA ALA A 326 1.72 17.54 -3.83
C ALA A 326 3.11 17.34 -3.24
N LEU A 327 3.80 16.28 -3.67
CA LEU A 327 5.21 16.00 -3.40
C LEU A 327 5.99 16.03 -4.72
N ASP A 328 7.00 16.88 -4.78
CA ASP A 328 8.03 16.88 -5.83
C ASP A 328 9.24 16.09 -5.34
N LEU A 329 9.20 14.77 -5.52
CA LEU A 329 10.28 13.86 -5.12
C LEU A 329 11.47 14.04 -6.06
N SER A 330 12.60 14.52 -5.55
CA SER A 330 13.77 14.88 -6.35
C SER A 330 14.97 13.99 -6.14
N GLY A 331 14.94 13.11 -5.13
CA GLY A 331 15.99 12.12 -4.93
C GLY A 331 15.77 11.21 -3.75
N ILE A 332 16.66 10.22 -3.63
CA ILE A 332 16.63 9.15 -2.63
C ILE A 332 18.07 8.91 -2.15
N VAL A 333 18.27 8.80 -0.84
CA VAL A 333 19.55 8.56 -0.19
C VAL A 333 19.44 7.32 0.67
N GLY A 334 20.49 6.51 0.70
CA GLY A 334 20.50 5.28 1.45
C GLY A 334 21.84 4.58 1.40
N GLU A 335 21.83 3.29 1.71
CA GLU A 335 22.98 2.41 1.66
C GLU A 335 22.63 1.15 0.87
N ALA A 336 23.50 0.74 -0.05
CA ALA A 336 23.38 -0.51 -0.79
C ALA A 336 24.71 -1.25 -0.71
N ASP A 337 24.68 -2.52 -0.30
CA ASP A 337 25.86 -3.39 -0.19
C ASP A 337 27.03 -2.76 0.61
N GLY A 338 26.72 -2.06 1.71
CA GLY A 338 27.73 -1.39 2.54
C GLY A 338 28.21 -0.03 2.01
N ALA A 339 27.69 0.44 0.88
CA ALA A 339 28.06 1.70 0.25
C ALA A 339 26.91 2.71 0.27
N ALA A 340 27.17 3.89 0.84
CA ALA A 340 26.22 5.00 0.79
C ALA A 340 25.98 5.46 -0.65
N PHE A 341 24.72 5.78 -0.97
CA PHE A 341 24.35 6.33 -2.27
C PHE A 341 23.46 7.56 -2.12
N THR A 342 23.48 8.40 -3.16
CA THR A 342 22.47 9.41 -3.41
C THR A 342 22.04 9.30 -4.87
N ARG A 343 20.74 9.19 -5.13
CA ARG A 343 20.15 9.19 -6.46
C ARG A 343 19.22 10.39 -6.59
N SER A 344 19.65 11.40 -7.33
CA SER A 344 18.81 12.54 -7.71
C SER A 344 18.15 12.31 -9.06
N VAL A 345 16.86 12.65 -9.17
CA VAL A 345 16.09 12.60 -10.42
C VAL A 345 16.77 13.45 -11.50
N LYS A 346 17.17 14.68 -11.19
CA LYS A 346 17.85 15.57 -12.16
C LYS A 346 19.10 14.92 -12.76
N GLN A 347 19.99 14.42 -11.90
CA GLN A 347 21.30 13.92 -12.32
C GLN A 347 21.24 12.52 -12.93
N HIS A 348 20.42 11.62 -12.37
CA HIS A 348 20.42 10.20 -12.72
C HIS A 348 19.29 9.81 -13.67
N TRP A 349 18.40 10.75 -14.00
CA TRP A 349 17.31 10.50 -14.93
C TRP A 349 17.08 11.69 -15.87
N GLY A 350 16.67 12.84 -15.35
CA GLY A 350 16.10 13.91 -16.18
C GLY A 350 17.07 14.65 -17.09
N SER A 351 18.35 14.67 -16.75
CA SER A 351 19.42 15.21 -17.61
C SER A 351 20.08 14.15 -18.51
N LEU A 352 19.70 12.88 -18.39
CA LEU A 352 20.24 11.84 -19.27
C LEU A 352 19.86 12.12 -20.72
N PRO A 353 20.75 11.86 -21.69
CA PRO A 353 20.41 11.94 -23.10
C PRO A 353 19.24 10.99 -23.39
N ARG A 354 18.27 11.43 -24.20
CA ARG A 354 17.16 10.56 -24.64
C ARG A 354 17.56 9.84 -25.91
N PRO A 355 17.79 8.51 -25.90
CA PRO A 355 18.04 7.79 -27.13
C PRO A 355 16.78 7.82 -28.03
N PRO A 356 16.92 7.77 -29.36
CA PRO A 356 15.78 7.67 -30.27
C PRO A 356 14.90 6.46 -29.93
N GLY A 357 13.57 6.65 -29.93
CA GLY A 357 12.60 5.57 -29.69
C GLY A 357 12.40 5.15 -28.22
N VAL A 358 13.08 5.80 -27.26
CA VAL A 358 12.99 5.42 -25.84
C VAL A 358 11.84 6.16 -25.14
N VAL A 359 10.95 5.41 -24.50
CA VAL A 359 9.83 5.95 -23.71
C VAL A 359 10.33 6.52 -22.38
N VAL A 360 11.19 5.79 -21.66
CA VAL A 360 11.80 6.19 -20.38
C VAL A 360 13.31 6.05 -20.47
N ARG A 361 14.05 7.13 -20.17
CA ARG A 361 15.51 7.22 -20.30
C ARG A 361 16.27 6.43 -19.26
N ILE A 362 15.75 6.36 -18.03
CA ILE A 362 16.38 5.54 -16.99
C ILE A 362 16.12 4.06 -17.31
N SER A 363 17.17 3.25 -17.26
CA SER A 363 17.13 1.84 -17.65
C SER A 363 17.85 0.99 -16.61
N PRO A 364 17.36 -0.23 -16.32
CA PRO A 364 18.06 -1.15 -15.44
C PRO A 364 19.45 -1.56 -15.97
N THR A 365 19.73 -1.40 -17.26
CA THR A 365 21.06 -1.68 -17.84
C THR A 365 22.08 -0.57 -17.58
N THR A 366 21.64 0.65 -17.26
CA THR A 366 22.50 1.83 -17.09
C THR A 366 22.64 2.23 -15.63
N ASP A 367 21.53 2.26 -14.90
CA ASP A 367 21.49 2.54 -13.47
C ASP A 367 20.43 1.63 -12.83
N PRO A 368 20.75 0.34 -12.58
CA PRO A 368 19.81 -0.61 -11.96
C PRO A 368 19.27 -0.10 -10.63
N LEU A 369 20.12 0.53 -9.83
CA LEU A 369 19.77 1.09 -8.53
C LEU A 369 18.77 2.25 -8.67
N GLY A 370 19.11 3.27 -9.48
CA GLY A 370 18.22 4.40 -9.72
C GLY A 370 16.90 3.98 -10.35
N TYR A 371 16.93 3.06 -11.33
CA TYR A 371 15.73 2.52 -11.95
C TYR A 371 14.81 1.85 -10.92
N GLY A 372 15.35 0.95 -10.09
CA GLY A 372 14.60 0.27 -9.04
C GLY A 372 13.95 1.25 -8.07
N LEU A 373 14.75 2.15 -7.49
CA LEU A 373 14.28 3.12 -6.49
C LEU A 373 13.17 4.04 -7.02
N PHE A 374 13.35 4.63 -8.21
CA PHE A 374 12.36 5.54 -8.78
C PHE A 374 11.13 4.81 -9.31
N THR A 375 11.27 3.56 -9.78
CA THR A 375 10.13 2.72 -10.14
C THR A 375 9.30 2.38 -8.92
N THR A 376 9.93 2.03 -7.79
CA THR A 376 9.23 1.78 -6.51
C THR A 376 8.43 3.00 -6.06
N ALA A 377 9.04 4.19 -6.06
CA ALA A 377 8.34 5.43 -5.71
C ALA A 377 7.19 5.73 -6.67
N PHE A 378 7.42 5.58 -7.98
CA PHE A 378 6.39 5.76 -9.01
C PHE A 378 5.23 4.79 -8.80
N ARG A 379 5.50 3.50 -8.55
CA ARG A 379 4.47 2.48 -8.33
C ARG A 379 3.63 2.77 -7.11
N CYS A 380 4.25 3.07 -5.97
CA CYS A 380 3.51 3.50 -4.78
C CYS A 380 2.59 4.69 -5.11
N ALA A 381 3.08 5.68 -5.85
CA ALA A 381 2.27 6.82 -6.24
C ALA A 381 1.10 6.44 -7.15
N THR A 382 1.27 5.53 -8.10
CA THR A 382 0.13 5.10 -8.92
C THR A 382 -0.98 4.45 -8.08
N PHE A 383 -0.63 3.80 -6.96
CA PHE A 383 -1.59 3.20 -6.03
C PHE A 383 -2.23 4.21 -5.08
N GLU A 384 -1.48 5.21 -4.59
CA GLU A 384 -1.95 6.13 -3.53
C GLU A 384 -2.46 7.47 -4.09
N CYS A 385 -1.85 7.94 -5.17
CA CYS A 385 -2.05 9.24 -5.79
C CYS A 385 -2.88 9.14 -7.08
N GLU A 386 -3.20 10.29 -7.66
CA GLU A 386 -3.83 10.37 -8.99
C GLU A 386 -2.85 9.84 -10.05
N ALA A 387 -3.30 8.95 -10.94
CA ALA A 387 -2.39 8.18 -11.80
C ALA A 387 -2.80 8.09 -13.27
N THR A 388 -4.08 8.06 -13.66
CA THR A 388 -4.46 7.90 -15.09
C THR A 388 -5.37 8.99 -15.64
N ALA A 389 -5.94 9.87 -14.80
CA ALA A 389 -6.79 11.00 -15.18
C ALA A 389 -6.91 12.02 -14.02
N ILE A 390 -7.44 13.22 -14.28
CA ILE A 390 -7.80 14.18 -13.22
C ILE A 390 -9.00 13.58 -12.48
N GLY A 391 -8.78 12.92 -11.34
CA GLY A 391 -9.83 12.51 -10.40
C GLY A 391 -10.07 11.01 -10.30
N ALA A 392 -11.24 10.60 -9.80
CA ALA A 392 -11.54 9.24 -9.33
C ALA A 392 -11.42 8.09 -10.36
N ALA A 393 -11.05 8.37 -11.60
CA ALA A 393 -11.04 7.43 -12.73
C ALA A 393 -9.68 6.75 -12.95
N ASN A 394 -8.90 6.45 -11.89
CA ASN A 394 -7.69 5.63 -12.02
C ASN A 394 -8.06 4.28 -12.66
N LYS A 395 -7.50 3.98 -13.85
CA LYS A 395 -7.81 2.78 -14.62
C LYS A 395 -6.85 1.64 -14.30
N TRP A 396 -7.38 0.44 -14.23
CA TRP A 396 -6.61 -0.79 -14.26
C TRP A 396 -6.25 -1.18 -15.72
N PRO A 397 -5.06 -1.74 -15.99
CA PRO A 397 -3.92 -1.81 -15.08
C PRO A 397 -3.35 -0.42 -14.78
N MET A 398 -2.80 -0.26 -13.58
CA MET A 398 -2.12 0.99 -13.22
C MET A 398 -0.93 1.23 -14.17
N PRO A 399 -0.64 2.49 -14.53
CA PRO A 399 0.39 2.77 -15.50
C PRO A 399 1.76 2.33 -14.99
N GLU A 400 2.58 1.84 -15.92
CA GLU A 400 4.00 1.62 -15.71
C GLU A 400 4.77 2.93 -15.76
N LEU A 401 6.02 2.90 -15.28
CA LEU A 401 6.97 3.97 -15.55
C LEU A 401 7.05 4.16 -17.08
N GLY A 402 6.71 5.36 -17.58
CA GLY A 402 6.59 5.62 -19.02
C GLY A 402 5.16 5.76 -19.54
N GLY A 403 4.15 5.44 -18.72
CA GLY A 403 2.74 5.68 -19.01
C GLY A 403 2.33 7.16 -18.87
N ALA A 404 1.19 7.52 -19.45
CA ALA A 404 0.55 8.82 -19.23
C ALA A 404 -0.25 8.82 -17.91
N GLY A 405 -0.31 9.98 -17.23
CA GLY A 405 -0.87 10.03 -15.88
C GLY A 405 -0.75 11.36 -15.15
N PHE A 406 -1.06 11.35 -13.85
CA PHE A 406 -0.88 12.48 -12.92
C PHE A 406 0.33 12.34 -12.00
N VAL A 407 1.02 11.20 -12.09
CA VAL A 407 2.41 11.10 -11.70
C VAL A 407 3.24 11.65 -12.86
N ILE A 408 3.74 12.87 -12.71
CA ILE A 408 4.55 13.55 -13.74
C ILE A 408 6.02 13.31 -13.43
N TYR A 409 6.81 12.98 -14.44
CA TYR A 409 8.21 12.58 -14.30
C TYR A 409 9.03 13.11 -15.50
N PRO A 410 10.37 12.99 -15.49
CA PRO A 410 11.21 13.63 -16.53
C PRO A 410 10.98 13.16 -17.96
N ASP A 411 10.35 12.00 -18.15
CA ASP A 411 10.00 11.42 -19.45
C ASP A 411 8.51 11.44 -19.76
N TYR A 412 7.74 12.20 -18.99
CA TYR A 412 6.31 12.30 -19.13
C TYR A 412 5.89 12.52 -20.60
N GLY A 413 5.10 11.59 -21.12
CA GLY A 413 4.69 11.55 -22.52
C GLY A 413 3.55 12.52 -22.89
N GLY A 414 2.99 13.24 -21.92
CA GLY A 414 1.95 14.25 -22.16
C GLY A 414 2.51 15.59 -22.64
N SER A 415 2.13 16.70 -21.98
CA SER A 415 2.56 18.03 -22.37
C SER A 415 4.08 18.21 -22.29
N ALA A 416 4.69 18.72 -23.37
CA ALA A 416 6.12 19.06 -23.40
C ALA A 416 6.50 20.12 -22.36
N ALA A 417 5.59 21.05 -22.06
CA ALA A 417 5.79 22.06 -21.02
C ALA A 417 5.80 21.43 -19.62
N LEU A 418 4.86 20.50 -19.35
CA LEU A 418 4.87 19.76 -18.08
C LEU A 418 6.13 18.90 -17.97
N ARG A 419 6.50 18.18 -19.03
CA ARG A 419 7.77 17.42 -19.05
C ARG A 419 8.97 18.31 -18.75
N ALA A 420 9.02 19.52 -19.30
CA ALA A 420 10.10 20.47 -19.05
C ALA A 420 10.13 20.99 -17.60
N ALA A 421 8.97 21.26 -17.01
CA ALA A 421 8.85 21.71 -15.62
C ALA A 421 9.22 20.61 -14.60
N HIS A 422 9.13 19.34 -14.98
CA HIS A 422 9.34 18.18 -14.10
C HIS A 422 10.61 17.40 -14.46
N GLN A 423 11.64 18.07 -14.98
CA GLN A 423 12.89 17.41 -15.35
C GLN A 423 13.74 17.01 -14.14
N ASP A 424 13.53 17.61 -12.98
CA ASP A 424 14.36 17.40 -11.79
C ASP A 424 13.63 16.70 -10.63
N HIS A 425 12.39 16.27 -10.83
CA HIS A 425 11.60 15.58 -9.82
C HIS A 425 10.49 14.70 -10.43
N ILE A 426 9.90 13.86 -9.59
CA ILE A 426 8.64 13.16 -9.85
C ILE A 426 7.56 13.87 -9.03
N HIS A 427 6.55 14.42 -9.69
CA HIS A 427 5.42 15.08 -9.05
C HIS A 427 4.31 14.08 -8.75
N LEU A 428 3.96 13.98 -7.47
CA LEU A 428 2.96 13.08 -6.91
C LEU A 428 1.87 13.91 -6.24
N GLN A 429 0.60 13.69 -6.56
CA GLN A 429 -0.49 14.46 -5.95
C GLN A 429 -1.68 13.63 -5.48
N VAL A 430 -2.28 14.02 -4.35
CA VAL A 430 -3.52 13.42 -3.84
C VAL A 430 -4.72 14.30 -4.17
N GLY A 431 -5.70 13.78 -4.90
CA GLY A 431 -6.88 14.51 -5.33
C GLY A 431 -6.64 15.45 -6.53
N VAL A 432 -7.72 15.93 -7.14
CA VAL A 432 -7.67 16.81 -8.32
C VAL A 432 -7.12 18.20 -7.99
N THR A 433 -6.30 18.79 -8.87
CA THR A 433 -6.10 20.24 -8.88
C THR A 433 -7.44 20.87 -9.24
N ARG A 434 -8.01 21.71 -8.35
CA ARG A 434 -9.28 22.37 -8.64
C ARG A 434 -8.97 23.53 -9.57
N SER A 435 -9.35 23.45 -10.85
CA SER A 435 -9.41 24.67 -11.68
C SER A 435 -10.27 25.72 -10.96
N PRO A 436 -9.95 27.03 -11.07
CA PRO A 436 -10.89 28.05 -10.63
C PRO A 436 -12.26 27.78 -11.26
N PRO A 437 -13.38 28.04 -10.56
CA PRO A 437 -14.67 28.03 -11.22
C PRO A 437 -14.63 29.01 -12.41
N PRO A 438 -15.33 28.70 -13.52
CA PRO A 438 -15.32 29.50 -14.74
C PRO A 438 -15.78 30.94 -14.54
#